data_AF-A0A8H7RTQ1-F1
#
_entry.id   AF-A0A8H7RTQ1-F1
#
_cell.length_a   1.000
_cell.length_b   1.000
_cell.length_c   1.000
_cell.angle_alpha   90.00
_cell.angle_beta   90.00
_cell.angle_gamma   90.00
#
_symmetry.space_group_name_H-M   'P 1'
#
loop_
_entity.id
_entity.type
_entity.pdbx_description
1 polymer ?
#
loop_
_entity_poly.entity_id
_entity_poly.type
_entity_poly.pdbx_seq_one_letter_code
_entity_poly.pdbx_strand_id
1 'polypeptide(L)'
;MAIEEKDASLKSWREGPSKVMVATSSFGTGIDYGQVKLVIHHSYSVDALSYIQEGGRAGRDGKPAQCILVADELMLEGMKQVDDENDDRWKQGKKEFAEFILSPGCLRHKIQAVVDDKSLPCVAYPPEYQKCSICKSKAPNRTYGSK
;
A
#
# COMPACT_ATOMS: atom_id res chain seq x y z
N MET A 1 21.73 -8.85 7.00
CA MET A 1 21.35 -10.17 6.49
C MET A 1 22.35 -10.54 5.42
N ALA A 2 23.06 -11.66 5.59
CA ALA A 2 23.95 -12.15 4.55
C ALA A 2 23.12 -12.52 3.30
N ILE A 3 23.72 -12.43 2.11
CA ILE A 3 23.02 -12.75 0.84
C ILE A 3 22.42 -14.16 0.89
N GLU A 4 23.16 -15.10 1.48
CA GLU A 4 22.74 -16.51 1.63
C GLU A 4 21.50 -16.67 2.51
N GLU A 5 21.39 -15.90 3.60
CA GLU A 5 20.21 -15.89 4.49
C GLU A 5 18.97 -15.33 3.79
N LYS A 6 19.16 -14.29 2.97
CA LYS A 6 18.10 -13.70 2.14
C LYS A 6 17.58 -14.74 1.14
N ASP A 7 18.46 -15.42 0.43
CA ASP A 7 18.10 -16.40 -0.59
C ASP A 7 17.41 -17.63 0.02
N ALA A 8 17.88 -18.10 1.18
CA ALA A 8 17.24 -19.18 1.92
C ALA A 8 15.81 -18.80 2.37
N SER A 9 15.63 -17.57 2.86
CA SER A 9 14.32 -17.05 3.26
C SER A 9 13.37 -16.94 2.07
N LEU A 10 13.86 -16.43 0.94
CA LEU A 10 13.09 -16.33 -0.31
C LEU A 10 12.67 -17.70 -0.83
N LYS A 11 13.57 -18.67 -0.84
CA LYS A 11 13.27 -20.04 -1.27
C LYS A 11 12.24 -20.70 -0.38
N SER A 12 12.41 -20.62 0.95
CA SER A 12 11.46 -21.18 1.91
C SER A 12 10.07 -20.57 1.78
N TRP A 13 9.98 -19.28 1.45
CA TRP A 13 8.70 -18.60 1.26
C TRP A 13 8.00 -18.93 -0.07
N ARG A 14 8.76 -19.07 -1.15
CA ARG A 14 8.19 -19.36 -2.49
C ARG A 14 7.77 -20.83 -2.64
N GLU A 15 8.64 -21.73 -2.21
CA GLU A 15 8.52 -23.17 -2.52
C GLU A 15 8.35 -24.01 -1.25
N GLY A 16 8.70 -23.45 -0.10
CA GLY A 16 8.75 -24.17 1.17
C GLY A 16 7.50 -24.02 2.04
N PRO A 17 7.63 -24.37 3.33
CA PRO A 17 6.53 -24.33 4.28
C PRO A 17 6.20 -22.90 4.73
N SER A 18 7.12 -21.95 4.63
CA SER A 18 6.90 -20.57 5.05
C SER A 18 5.87 -19.90 4.14
N LYS A 19 4.73 -19.49 4.69
CA LYS A 19 3.68 -18.79 3.92
C LYS A 19 3.71 -17.28 4.07
N VAL A 20 4.45 -16.79 5.07
CA VAL A 20 4.58 -15.37 5.40
C VAL A 20 6.04 -14.98 5.33
N MET A 21 6.28 -13.78 4.81
CA MET A 21 7.58 -13.15 4.76
C MET A 21 7.47 -11.78 5.40
N VAL A 22 8.33 -11.50 6.39
CA VAL A 22 8.42 -10.21 7.06
C VAL A 22 9.67 -9.52 6.55
N ALA A 23 9.52 -8.30 6.07
CA ALA A 23 10.54 -7.61 5.32
C ALA A 23 10.43 -6.10 5.51
N THR A 24 11.56 -5.41 5.48
CA THR A 24 11.65 -3.94 5.36
C THR A 24 11.69 -3.54 3.88
N SER A 25 11.54 -2.25 3.57
CA SER A 25 11.58 -1.72 2.21
C SER A 25 12.84 -2.11 1.42
N SER A 26 13.98 -2.26 2.10
CA SER A 26 15.26 -2.70 1.52
C SER A 26 15.28 -4.16 1.02
N PHE A 27 14.27 -4.95 1.37
CA PHE A 27 14.12 -6.32 0.88
C PHE A 27 13.49 -6.38 -0.54
N GLY A 28 12.86 -5.29 -0.97
CA GLY A 28 11.93 -5.26 -2.11
C GLY A 28 12.53 -5.31 -3.52
N THR A 29 13.83 -5.09 -3.71
CA THR A 29 14.44 -5.15 -5.04
C THR A 29 14.48 -6.60 -5.55
N GLY A 30 13.73 -6.88 -6.63
CA GLY A 30 13.78 -8.16 -7.36
C GLY A 30 12.80 -9.25 -6.92
N ILE A 31 11.85 -8.98 -6.03
CA ILE A 31 10.79 -9.95 -5.71
C ILE A 31 9.69 -9.88 -6.75
N ASP A 32 9.74 -10.80 -7.69
CA ASP A 32 8.66 -11.09 -8.61
C ASP A 32 8.06 -12.46 -8.28
N TYR A 33 7.01 -12.47 -7.46
CA TYR A 33 6.28 -13.69 -7.12
C TYR A 33 4.79 -13.46 -7.34
N GLY A 34 4.25 -14.05 -8.41
CA GLY A 34 2.88 -13.82 -8.89
C GLY A 34 1.78 -14.12 -7.85
N GLN A 35 2.05 -15.05 -6.94
CA GLN A 35 1.03 -15.66 -6.08
C GLN A 35 0.78 -14.91 -4.76
N VAL A 36 1.41 -13.75 -4.55
CA VAL A 36 1.21 -12.96 -3.32
C VAL A 36 -0.25 -12.50 -3.24
N LYS A 37 -0.98 -12.96 -2.21
CA LYS A 37 -2.40 -12.62 -1.98
C LYS A 37 -2.63 -11.51 -1.00
N LEU A 38 -1.64 -11.24 -0.15
CA LEU A 38 -1.76 -10.28 0.93
C LEU A 38 -0.43 -9.58 1.14
N VAL A 39 -0.46 -8.25 1.12
CA VAL A 39 0.61 -7.38 1.61
C VAL A 39 0.06 -6.61 2.79
N ILE A 40 0.80 -6.61 3.90
CA ILE A 40 0.46 -5.87 5.11
C ILE A 40 1.58 -4.87 5.37
N HIS A 41 1.22 -3.59 5.45
CA HIS A 41 2.09 -2.53 5.94
C HIS A 41 1.80 -2.34 7.42
N HIS A 42 2.80 -2.61 8.27
CA HIS A 42 2.74 -2.42 9.73
C HIS A 42 3.30 -1.05 10.17
N SER A 43 3.66 -0.19 9.22
CA SER A 43 4.10 1.18 9.48
C SER A 43 3.83 2.02 8.23
N TYR A 44 4.15 3.31 8.30
CA TYR A 44 4.09 4.19 7.15
C TYR A 44 5.24 3.89 6.18
N SER A 45 4.95 4.02 4.88
CA SER A 45 5.98 4.02 3.84
C SER A 45 6.64 5.40 3.77
N VAL A 46 7.79 5.48 3.10
CA VAL A 46 8.56 6.73 2.94
C VAL A 46 7.73 7.83 2.29
N ASP A 47 6.94 7.46 1.29
CA ASP A 47 6.04 8.32 0.53
C ASP A 47 4.89 7.50 -0.07
N ALA A 48 3.93 8.18 -0.71
CA ALA A 48 2.79 7.54 -1.35
C ALA A 48 3.19 6.59 -2.49
N LEU A 49 4.24 6.93 -3.26
CA LEU A 49 4.70 6.11 -4.38
C LEU A 49 5.32 4.80 -3.90
N SER A 50 6.11 4.84 -2.85
CA SER A 50 6.74 3.69 -2.19
C SER A 50 5.67 2.72 -1.70
N TYR A 51 4.63 3.22 -1.02
CA TYR A 51 3.49 2.42 -0.60
C TYR A 51 2.79 1.72 -1.77
N ILE A 52 2.62 2.43 -2.89
CA ILE A 52 1.99 1.87 -4.10
C ILE A 52 2.87 0.77 -4.70
N GLN A 53 4.18 0.99 -4.80
CA GLN A 53 5.13 -0.02 -5.32
C GLN A 53 5.21 -1.26 -4.42
N GLU A 54 5.22 -1.04 -3.09
CA GLU A 54 5.26 -2.10 -2.09
C GLU A 54 3.97 -2.95 -2.13
N GLY A 55 2.81 -2.29 -2.13
CA GLY A 55 1.50 -2.93 -2.27
C GLY A 55 1.28 -3.62 -3.62
N GLY A 56 1.87 -3.09 -4.70
CA GLY A 56 1.80 -3.62 -6.06
C GLY A 56 2.49 -4.98 -6.28
N ARG A 57 3.06 -5.57 -5.22
CA ARG A 57 3.54 -6.96 -5.22
C ARG A 57 2.40 -7.97 -5.15
N ALA A 58 1.25 -7.58 -4.59
CA ALA A 58 0.09 -8.44 -4.48
C ALA A 58 -0.63 -8.59 -5.83
N GLY A 59 -1.20 -9.77 -6.10
CA GLY A 59 -2.14 -9.96 -7.21
C GLY A 59 -1.54 -9.92 -8.61
N ARG A 60 -0.23 -10.14 -8.75
CA ARG A 60 0.46 -10.21 -10.05
C ARG A 60 0.00 -11.37 -10.94
N ASP A 61 -0.66 -12.38 -10.38
CA ASP A 61 -1.33 -13.45 -11.11
C ASP A 61 -2.75 -13.10 -11.58
N GLY A 62 -3.18 -11.84 -11.42
CA GLY A 62 -4.49 -11.34 -11.85
C GLY A 62 -5.67 -11.80 -11.00
N LYS A 63 -5.44 -12.62 -9.96
CA LYS A 63 -6.49 -13.07 -9.04
C LYS A 63 -6.66 -12.07 -7.90
N PRO A 64 -7.81 -12.12 -7.19
CA PRO A 64 -8.06 -11.26 -6.03
C PRO A 64 -6.91 -11.27 -5.02
N ALA A 65 -6.53 -10.08 -4.56
CA ALA A 65 -5.48 -9.87 -3.59
C ALA A 65 -5.79 -8.62 -2.74
N GLN A 66 -5.13 -8.48 -1.60
CA GLN A 66 -5.36 -7.37 -0.68
C GLN A 66 -4.04 -6.69 -0.31
N CYS A 67 -4.09 -5.37 -0.22
CA CYS A 67 -3.07 -4.56 0.43
C CYS A 67 -3.74 -3.89 1.64
N ILE A 68 -3.20 -4.14 2.83
CA ILE A 68 -3.71 -3.64 4.10
C ILE A 68 -2.65 -2.74 4.72
N LEU A 69 -3.07 -1.55 5.14
CA LEU A 69 -2.30 -0.70 6.03
C LEU A 69 -2.88 -0.83 7.43
N VAL A 70 -2.07 -1.27 8.38
CA VAL A 70 -2.43 -1.26 9.80
C VAL A 70 -2.15 0.15 10.31
N ALA A 71 -3.22 0.88 10.60
CA ALA A 71 -3.15 2.22 11.17
C ALA A 71 -3.69 2.18 12.60
N ASP A 72 -2.79 2.02 13.57
CA ASP A 72 -3.10 2.21 14.98
C ASP A 72 -2.90 3.67 15.39
N GLU A 73 -3.33 4.01 16.60
CA GLU A 73 -3.26 5.37 17.13
C GLU A 73 -1.82 5.88 17.18
N LEU A 74 -0.87 5.01 17.60
CA LEU A 74 0.55 5.34 17.66
C LEU A 74 1.13 5.69 16.28
N MET A 75 0.75 4.94 15.25
CA MET A 75 1.17 5.19 13.87
C MET A 75 0.61 6.50 13.34
N LEU A 76 -0.66 6.78 13.62
CA LEU A 76 -1.31 8.03 13.21
C LEU A 76 -0.77 9.25 13.96
N GLU A 77 -0.45 9.11 15.25
CA GLU A 77 0.23 10.14 16.04
C GLU A 77 1.65 10.38 15.52
N GLY A 78 2.38 9.30 15.26
CA GLY A 78 3.70 9.35 14.65
C GLY A 78 3.69 10.09 13.32
N MET A 79 2.65 9.95 12.48
CA MET A 79 2.50 10.73 11.23
C MET A 79 2.31 12.23 11.46
N LYS A 80 1.65 12.64 12.56
CA LYS A 80 1.42 14.06 12.89
C LYS A 80 2.68 14.73 13.43
N GLN A 81 3.57 13.97 14.06
CA GLN A 81 4.85 14.46 14.57
C GLN A 81 5.86 14.54 13.40
N VAL A 82 5.91 15.71 12.77
CA VAL A 82 7.01 16.06 11.84
C VAL A 82 8.13 16.64 12.71
N ASP A 83 8.80 15.77 13.45
CA ASP A 83 9.91 16.21 14.29
C ASP A 83 11.09 16.68 13.45
N ASP A 84 11.70 17.73 13.97
CA ASP A 84 12.74 18.50 13.35
C ASP A 84 14.06 17.74 13.37
N GLU A 85 14.56 17.27 12.22
CA GLU A 85 15.99 17.00 11.99
C GLU A 85 16.27 16.88 10.48
N ASN A 86 16.91 17.91 9.90
CA ASN A 86 17.79 18.00 8.71
C ASN A 86 17.57 17.18 7.40
N ASP A 87 16.54 16.35 7.25
CA ASP A 87 16.23 15.64 6.00
C ASP A 87 14.85 16.05 5.45
N ASP A 88 14.86 17.09 4.61
CA ASP A 88 13.67 17.66 3.99
C ASP A 88 12.86 16.63 3.18
N ARG A 89 13.53 15.60 2.63
CA ARG A 89 12.87 14.59 1.79
C ARG A 89 12.01 13.65 2.63
N TRP A 90 12.50 13.22 3.79
CA TRP A 90 11.75 12.36 4.70
C TRP A 90 10.52 13.07 5.26
N LYS A 91 10.68 14.34 5.65
CA LYS A 91 9.57 15.19 6.12
C LYS A 91 8.49 15.33 5.03
N GLN A 92 8.90 15.62 3.80
CA GLN A 92 7.98 15.78 2.67
C GLN A 92 7.26 14.47 2.33
N GLY A 93 7.97 13.35 2.21
CA GLY A 93 7.37 12.05 1.89
C GLY A 93 6.38 11.58 2.97
N LYS A 94 6.71 11.79 4.25
CA LYS A 94 5.82 11.47 5.38
C LYS A 94 4.54 12.30 5.34
N LYS A 95 4.64 13.59 5.01
CA LYS A 95 3.47 14.48 4.84
C LYS A 95 2.61 14.03 3.66
N GLU A 96 3.21 13.73 2.51
CA GLU A 96 2.51 13.21 1.33
C GLU A 96 1.79 11.90 1.64
N PHE A 97 2.44 10.99 2.37
CA PHE A 97 1.82 9.73 2.76
C PHE A 97 0.66 9.95 3.75
N ALA A 98 0.81 10.84 4.72
CA ALA A 98 -0.25 11.19 5.66
C ALA A 98 -1.46 11.80 4.93
N GLU A 99 -1.23 12.77 4.02
CA GLU A 99 -2.28 13.34 3.18
C GLU A 99 -2.95 12.28 2.30
N PHE A 100 -2.17 11.37 1.71
CA PHE A 100 -2.65 10.27 0.89
C PHE A 100 -3.56 9.31 1.68
N ILE A 101 -3.19 8.91 2.90
CA ILE A 101 -3.98 7.96 3.70
C ILE A 101 -5.18 8.64 4.35
N LEU A 102 -4.98 9.80 4.99
CA LEU A 102 -5.97 10.45 5.85
C LEU A 102 -7.03 11.25 5.06
N SER A 103 -6.73 11.67 3.84
CA SER A 103 -7.71 12.39 3.02
C SER A 103 -8.94 11.50 2.73
N PRO A 104 -10.16 12.05 2.87
CA PRO A 104 -11.37 11.31 2.53
C PRO A 104 -11.43 11.08 1.02
N GLY A 105 -11.85 9.88 0.60
CA GLY A 105 -12.02 9.60 -0.82
C GLY A 105 -11.86 8.13 -1.17
N CYS A 106 -12.08 7.78 -2.44
CA CYS A 106 -11.82 6.44 -2.92
C CYS A 106 -10.31 6.17 -2.95
N LEU A 107 -9.82 5.15 -2.23
CA LEU A 107 -8.39 4.81 -2.23
C LEU A 107 -7.86 4.48 -3.63
N ARG A 108 -8.65 3.80 -4.47
CA ARG A 108 -8.26 3.49 -5.86
C ARG A 108 -8.04 4.76 -6.69
N HIS A 109 -8.89 5.76 -6.50
CA HIS A 109 -8.73 7.05 -7.17
C HIS A 109 -7.45 7.75 -6.68
N LYS A 110 -7.22 7.77 -5.36
CA LYS A 110 -6.00 8.36 -4.81
C LYS A 110 -4.74 7.67 -5.33
N ILE A 111 -4.72 6.33 -5.37
CA ILE A 111 -3.60 5.56 -5.90
C ILE A 111 -3.33 5.92 -7.36
N GLN A 112 -4.36 5.88 -8.22
CA GLN A 112 -4.21 6.20 -9.63
C GLN A 112 -3.76 7.65 -9.85
N ALA A 113 -4.24 8.60 -9.04
CA ALA A 113 -3.83 10.00 -9.17
C ALA A 113 -2.33 10.23 -8.87
N VAL A 114 -1.67 9.30 -8.17
CA VAL A 114 -0.22 9.36 -7.91
C VAL A 114 0.58 8.78 -9.08
N VAL A 115 0.02 7.83 -9.84
CA VAL A 115 0.76 7.09 -10.88
C VAL A 115 0.37 7.47 -12.32
N ASP A 116 -0.85 7.92 -12.53
CA ASP A 116 -1.46 8.14 -13.84
C ASP A 116 -2.14 9.52 -13.91
N ASP A 117 -2.10 10.17 -15.09
CA ASP A 117 -2.82 11.42 -15.35
C ASP A 117 -4.36 11.26 -15.34
N LYS A 118 -4.85 10.02 -15.43
CA LYS A 118 -6.28 9.69 -15.44
C LYS A 118 -6.61 8.81 -14.25
N SER A 119 -7.39 9.36 -13.31
CA SER A 119 -7.79 8.65 -12.11
C SER A 119 -9.28 8.37 -12.03
N LEU A 120 -9.65 7.08 -11.94
CA LEU A 120 -11.04 6.64 -11.84
C LEU A 120 -11.38 6.06 -10.45
N PRO A 121 -12.54 6.41 -9.86
CA PRO A 121 -12.97 5.84 -8.59
C PRO A 121 -13.41 4.38 -8.74
N CYS A 122 -13.51 3.64 -7.63
CA CYS A 122 -13.95 2.24 -7.63
C CYS A 122 -15.29 2.01 -8.36
N VAL A 123 -16.20 2.99 -8.33
CA VAL A 123 -17.53 2.90 -8.95
C VAL A 123 -17.52 2.97 -10.47
N ALA A 124 -16.41 3.41 -11.07
CA ALA A 124 -16.24 3.46 -12.53
C ALA A 124 -15.79 2.11 -13.10
N TYR A 125 -15.42 1.14 -12.25
CA TYR A 125 -15.01 -0.20 -12.68
C TYR A 125 -16.19 -1.18 -12.60
N PRO A 126 -16.13 -2.30 -13.36
CA PRO A 126 -17.13 -3.35 -13.28
C PRO A 126 -17.32 -3.87 -11.84
N PRO A 127 -18.55 -4.28 -11.47
CA PRO A 127 -18.92 -4.60 -10.09
C PRO A 127 -18.17 -5.80 -9.49
N GLU A 128 -17.63 -6.69 -10.32
CA GLU A 128 -16.81 -7.83 -9.93
C GLU A 128 -15.42 -7.43 -9.40
N TYR A 129 -14.97 -6.21 -9.68
CA TYR A 129 -13.67 -5.72 -9.21
C TYR A 129 -13.75 -5.40 -7.71
N GLN A 130 -12.74 -5.85 -6.95
CA GLN A 130 -12.66 -5.57 -5.52
C GLN A 130 -12.70 -4.05 -5.27
N LYS A 131 -13.63 -3.59 -4.42
CA LYS A 131 -13.67 -2.19 -3.98
C LYS A 131 -12.67 -1.93 -2.86
N CYS A 132 -12.17 -0.70 -2.74
CA CYS A 132 -11.37 -0.29 -1.59
C CYS A 132 -12.21 -0.25 -0.29
N SER A 133 -11.57 -0.25 0.87
CA SER A 133 -12.23 -0.23 2.19
C SER A 133 -13.26 0.90 2.32
N ILE A 134 -12.94 2.10 1.85
CA ILE A 134 -13.83 3.27 1.90
C ILE A 134 -15.05 3.11 0.98
N CYS A 135 -14.89 2.57 -0.22
CA CYS A 135 -16.01 2.34 -1.13
C CYS A 135 -16.84 1.12 -0.76
N LYS A 136 -16.29 0.16 0.01
CA LYS A 136 -17.02 -0.96 0.60
C LYS A 136 -17.89 -0.50 1.78
N SER A 137 -17.39 0.41 2.61
CA SER A 137 -18.13 0.91 3.79
C SER A 137 -19.22 1.93 3.43
N LYS A 138 -19.13 2.57 2.27
CA LYS A 138 -20.18 3.47 1.77
C LYS A 138 -21.34 2.66 1.19
N ALA A 139 -22.53 2.81 1.79
CA ALA A 139 -23.78 2.33 1.21
C ALA A 139 -23.97 2.83 -0.24
N PRO A 140 -24.66 2.08 -1.12
CA PRO A 140 -24.68 2.31 -2.57
C PRO A 140 -25.19 3.68 -3.06
N ASN A 141 -25.75 4.53 -2.19
CA ASN A 141 -26.46 5.75 -2.59
C ASN A 141 -25.74 7.08 -2.26
N ARG A 142 -24.44 7.08 -1.98
CA ARG A 142 -23.72 8.35 -1.77
C ARG A 142 -23.09 8.82 -3.09
N THR A 143 -23.87 9.58 -3.87
CA THR A 143 -23.36 10.33 -5.02
C THR A 143 -22.25 11.26 -4.54
N TYR A 144 -21.06 11.14 -5.11
CA TYR A 144 -20.00 12.12 -4.90
C TYR A 144 -20.36 13.35 -5.73
N GLY A 145 -20.91 14.36 -5.07
CA GLY A 145 -21.08 15.68 -5.66
C GLY A 145 -19.71 16.25 -6.01
N SER A 146 -19.57 16.61 -7.27
CA SER A 146 -18.62 17.60 -7.78
C SER A 146 -18.62 18.84 -6.89
N LYS A 147 -17.45 19.18 -6.36
CA LYS A 147 -17.10 20.56 -6.03
C LYS A 147 -15.78 20.86 -6.70
#